data_AF-A0A4V2MQS1-F1
#
_entry.id   AF-A0A4V2MQS1-F1
#
_cell.length_a   1.000
_cell.length_b   1.000
_cell.length_c   1.000
_cell.angle_alpha   90.00
_cell.angle_beta   90.00
_cell.angle_gamma   90.00
#
_symmetry.space_group_name_H-M   'P 1'
#
loop_
_entity.id
_entity.type
_entity.pdbx_description
1 polymer ?
#
loop_
_entity_poly.entity_id
_entity_poly.type
_entity_poly.pdbx_seq_one_letter_code
_entity_poly.pdbx_strand_id
1 'polypeptide(L)'
;MKALRFLFFPLTIILIVGCNVNLRQTNKSKNVTVTNTSTNSDSISYTASLTDKDPEVRKITVSKMSFGPILTEIAKTDKDPEVRKIAVSKMSFGPSLTEIAKTDKDAEVRKIAVSKITFGPSLTEIAKTDKDPEVRKIAVSKMSFSPSLTEIAKTDKDAGIRKMAVSKITYGPSLTEIAKTDKNPEVRKLASERLRQLD
;
A
#
# COMPACT_ATOMS: atom_id res chain seq x y z
N MET A 1 -64.79 -55.53 -9.52
CA MET A 1 -63.39 -55.04 -9.62
C MET A 1 -63.11 -54.13 -8.43
N LYS A 2 -61.85 -54.13 -7.99
CA LYS A 2 -61.36 -53.89 -6.63
C LYS A 2 -61.63 -52.47 -6.07
N ALA A 3 -61.98 -52.41 -4.79
CA ALA A 3 -61.88 -51.20 -3.96
C ALA A 3 -60.43 -51.03 -3.48
N LEU A 4 -59.89 -49.80 -3.49
CA LEU A 4 -58.63 -49.48 -2.80
C LEU A 4 -58.60 -48.03 -2.27
N ARG A 5 -58.91 -47.98 -0.97
CA ARG A 5 -58.60 -47.03 0.11
C ARG A 5 -57.79 -45.75 -0.21
N PHE A 6 -58.41 -44.60 0.10
CA PHE A 6 -57.78 -43.30 0.33
C PHE A 6 -56.98 -43.30 1.64
N LEU A 7 -55.74 -42.83 1.60
CA LEU A 7 -54.91 -42.53 2.77
C LEU A 7 -54.97 -41.02 3.05
N PHE A 8 -55.58 -40.67 4.18
CA PHE A 8 -55.53 -39.36 4.84
C PHE A 8 -54.17 -39.19 5.53
N PHE A 9 -53.51 -38.03 5.37
CA PHE A 9 -52.46 -37.57 6.30
C PHE A 9 -52.74 -36.12 6.72
N PRO A 10 -52.71 -35.80 8.03
CA PRO A 10 -53.23 -34.53 8.55
C PRO A 10 -52.19 -33.40 8.59
N LEU A 11 -52.74 -32.18 8.55
CA LEU A 11 -52.15 -30.87 8.78
C LEU A 11 -51.28 -30.82 10.05
N THR A 12 -50.10 -30.18 9.99
CA THR A 12 -49.43 -29.64 11.18
C THR A 12 -49.09 -28.17 10.99
N ILE A 13 -49.74 -27.35 11.82
CA ILE A 13 -49.55 -25.92 12.01
C ILE A 13 -48.29 -25.73 12.86
N ILE A 14 -47.27 -25.02 12.36
CA ILE A 14 -46.10 -24.64 13.16
C ILE A 14 -46.37 -23.28 13.80
N LEU A 15 -46.49 -23.33 15.13
CA LEU A 15 -46.67 -22.22 16.06
C LEU A 15 -45.42 -21.33 16.07
N ILE A 16 -45.56 -20.03 15.75
CA ILE A 16 -44.51 -19.04 15.98
C ILE A 16 -44.54 -18.68 17.47
N VAL A 17 -43.61 -19.25 18.25
CA VAL A 17 -43.36 -18.82 19.63
C VAL A 17 -42.47 -17.60 19.59
N GLY A 18 -43.04 -16.44 19.92
CA GLY A 18 -42.28 -15.21 20.17
C GLY A 18 -41.42 -15.36 21.42
N CYS A 19 -40.12 -15.13 21.28
CA CYS A 19 -39.22 -14.92 22.43
C CYS A 19 -38.92 -13.42 22.53
N ASN A 20 -39.60 -12.76 23.47
CA ASN A 20 -39.19 -11.47 24.02
C ASN A 20 -37.88 -11.68 24.78
N VAL A 21 -36.81 -10.95 24.41
CA VAL A 21 -35.60 -10.88 25.24
C VAL A 21 -35.32 -9.43 25.60
N ASN A 22 -35.38 -9.20 26.91
CA ASN A 22 -35.22 -7.95 27.61
C ASN A 22 -33.74 -7.54 27.61
N LEU A 23 -33.43 -6.32 27.14
CA LEU A 23 -32.08 -5.77 27.07
C LEU A 23 -31.61 -5.31 28.46
N ARG A 24 -30.69 -6.05 29.08
CA ARG A 24 -29.82 -5.51 30.14
C ARG A 24 -28.47 -5.15 29.54
N GLN A 25 -28.14 -3.87 29.57
CA GLN A 25 -26.83 -3.34 29.18
C GLN A 25 -25.77 -3.73 30.21
N THR A 26 -24.67 -4.34 29.75
CA THR A 26 -23.38 -4.29 30.44
C THR A 26 -22.25 -4.13 29.41
N ASN A 27 -21.51 -3.03 29.53
CA ASN A 27 -20.35 -2.65 28.74
C ASN A 27 -19.16 -3.64 28.86
N LYS A 28 -18.65 -4.19 27.74
CA LYS A 28 -17.22 -4.25 27.36
C LYS A 28 -16.98 -5.08 26.08
N SER A 29 -16.08 -4.58 25.23
CA SER A 29 -15.59 -5.13 23.95
C SER A 29 -16.57 -5.03 22.77
N LYS A 30 -16.24 -4.17 21.79
CA LYS A 30 -16.85 -4.19 20.46
C LYS A 30 -16.42 -5.48 19.75
N ASN A 31 -17.08 -6.59 20.07
CA ASN A 31 -17.10 -7.75 19.19
C ASN A 31 -17.90 -7.35 17.96
N VAL A 32 -17.20 -6.98 16.88
CA VAL A 32 -17.79 -6.87 15.56
C VAL A 32 -18.18 -8.28 15.15
N THR A 33 -19.40 -8.66 15.46
CA THR A 33 -20.00 -9.92 15.03
C THR A 33 -20.15 -9.88 13.52
N VAL A 34 -19.19 -10.45 12.81
CA VAL A 34 -19.39 -10.89 11.43
C VAL A 34 -20.34 -12.07 11.53
N THR A 35 -21.63 -11.82 11.34
CA THR A 35 -22.66 -12.86 11.37
C THR A 35 -22.43 -13.83 10.23
N ASN A 36 -22.02 -15.06 10.56
CA ASN A 36 -21.98 -16.20 9.66
C ASN A 36 -23.40 -16.53 9.19
N THR A 37 -23.80 -15.96 8.05
CA THR A 37 -24.89 -16.50 7.23
C THR A 37 -24.29 -17.09 5.96
N SER A 38 -24.67 -18.33 5.67
CA SER A 38 -24.20 -19.21 4.59
C SER A 38 -24.36 -18.62 3.18
N THR A 39 -23.52 -17.66 2.84
CA THR A 39 -23.26 -17.14 1.48
C THR A 39 -21.77 -16.83 1.41
N ASN A 40 -21.11 -17.27 0.33
CA ASN A 40 -19.67 -17.18 0.04
C ASN A 40 -18.96 -16.03 0.81
N SER A 41 -18.24 -16.36 1.90
CA SER A 41 -17.60 -15.39 2.81
C SER A 41 -16.71 -14.38 2.09
N ASP A 42 -16.18 -14.79 0.94
CA ASP A 42 -15.29 -13.99 0.10
C ASP A 42 -16.04 -12.86 -0.63
N SER A 43 -17.32 -13.05 -0.99
CA SER A 43 -18.13 -12.02 -1.65
C SER A 43 -18.64 -10.94 -0.69
N ILE A 44 -18.94 -11.31 0.56
CA ILE A 44 -19.30 -10.36 1.62
C ILE A 44 -18.06 -9.54 2.02
N SER A 45 -16.89 -10.19 2.13
CA SER A 45 -15.64 -9.47 2.39
C SER A 45 -15.29 -8.51 1.25
N TYR A 46 -15.64 -8.84 0.01
CA TYR A 46 -15.46 -7.97 -1.15
C TYR A 46 -16.32 -6.71 -1.09
N THR A 47 -17.65 -6.85 -0.97
CA THR A 47 -18.56 -5.69 -0.99
C THR A 47 -18.30 -4.73 0.16
N ALA A 48 -18.07 -5.26 1.36
CA ALA A 48 -17.73 -4.47 2.53
C ALA A 48 -16.42 -3.68 2.34
N SER A 49 -15.40 -4.28 1.72
CA SER A 49 -14.10 -3.63 1.51
C SER A 49 -14.14 -2.42 0.56
N LEU A 50 -15.12 -2.36 -0.35
CA LEU A 50 -15.28 -1.26 -1.31
C LEU A 50 -16.35 -0.24 -0.91
N THR A 51 -17.40 -0.67 -0.22
CA THR A 51 -18.64 0.13 -0.09
C THR A 51 -19.00 0.51 1.34
N ASP A 52 -18.40 -0.13 2.36
CA ASP A 52 -18.74 0.19 3.75
C ASP A 52 -18.38 1.65 4.07
N LYS A 53 -19.27 2.35 4.77
CA LYS A 53 -19.07 3.76 5.10
C LYS A 53 -17.97 3.96 6.15
N ASP A 54 -17.80 2.99 7.05
CA ASP A 54 -16.83 3.01 8.15
C ASP A 54 -15.45 2.53 7.66
N PRO A 55 -14.41 3.39 7.69
CA PRO A 55 -13.06 2.98 7.33
C PRO A 55 -12.51 1.87 8.24
N GLU A 56 -12.93 1.76 9.50
CA GLU A 56 -12.46 0.67 10.38
C GLU A 56 -12.92 -0.70 9.87
N VAL A 57 -14.17 -0.79 9.40
CA VAL A 57 -14.69 -2.01 8.78
C VAL A 57 -13.88 -2.33 7.52
N ARG A 58 -13.67 -1.34 6.65
CA ARG A 58 -12.88 -1.53 5.42
C ARG A 58 -11.44 -1.97 5.71
N LYS A 59 -10.77 -1.38 6.71
CA LYS A 59 -9.42 -1.80 7.15
C LYS A 59 -9.39 -3.26 7.58
N ILE A 60 -10.35 -3.68 8.42
CA ILE A 60 -10.46 -5.08 8.87
C ILE A 60 -10.66 -6.00 7.66
N THR A 61 -11.58 -5.68 6.76
CA THR A 61 -11.84 -6.52 5.58
C THR A 61 -10.60 -6.62 4.71
N VAL A 62 -9.95 -5.49 4.37
CA VAL A 62 -8.76 -5.45 3.51
C VAL A 62 -7.60 -6.20 4.15
N SER A 63 -7.43 -6.13 5.47
CA SER A 63 -6.37 -6.84 6.19
C SER A 63 -6.44 -8.37 5.99
N LYS A 64 -7.66 -8.92 5.82
CA LYS A 64 -7.92 -10.35 5.65
C LYS A 64 -7.85 -10.83 4.19
N MET A 65 -7.79 -9.92 3.22
CA MET A 65 -7.80 -10.28 1.80
C MET A 65 -6.46 -10.86 1.34
N SER A 66 -6.49 -11.73 0.34
CA SER A 66 -5.29 -12.25 -0.36
C SER A 66 -5.33 -12.00 -1.88
N PHE A 67 -6.45 -11.50 -2.41
CA PHE A 67 -6.70 -11.40 -3.84
C PHE A 67 -6.18 -10.09 -4.46
N GLY A 68 -5.27 -10.21 -5.44
CA GLY A 68 -4.51 -9.10 -6.02
C GLY A 68 -5.31 -8.00 -6.73
N PRO A 69 -6.26 -8.31 -7.64
CA PRO A 69 -7.02 -7.29 -8.37
C PRO A 69 -7.83 -6.35 -7.47
N ILE A 70 -8.51 -6.89 -6.45
CA ILE A 70 -9.32 -6.07 -5.54
C ILE A 70 -8.42 -5.17 -4.69
N LEU A 71 -7.29 -5.68 -4.20
CA LEU A 71 -6.31 -4.87 -3.47
C LEU A 71 -5.82 -3.68 -4.32
N THR A 72 -5.68 -3.88 -5.63
CA THR A 72 -5.27 -2.81 -6.55
C THR A 72 -6.35 -1.74 -6.69
N GLU A 73 -7.61 -2.14 -6.80
CA GLU A 73 -8.73 -1.19 -6.86
C GLU A 73 -8.79 -0.35 -5.58
N ILE A 74 -8.82 -1.01 -4.42
CA ILE A 74 -8.88 -0.35 -3.11
C ILE A 74 -7.68 0.60 -2.92
N ALA A 75 -6.47 0.15 -3.27
CA ALA A 75 -5.27 0.94 -3.16
C ALA A 75 -5.26 2.19 -4.05
N LYS A 76 -6.08 2.23 -5.11
CA LYS A 76 -6.22 3.39 -6.00
C LYS A 76 -7.39 4.30 -5.64
N THR A 77 -8.49 3.73 -5.13
CA THR A 77 -9.79 4.43 -5.08
C THR A 77 -10.30 4.72 -3.66
N ASP A 78 -9.83 4.02 -2.62
CA ASP A 78 -10.39 4.24 -1.27
C ASP A 78 -10.13 5.68 -0.80
N LYS A 79 -11.17 6.31 -0.27
CA LYS A 79 -11.12 7.68 0.24
C LYS A 79 -10.12 7.84 1.39
N ASP A 80 -9.95 6.79 2.20
CA ASP A 80 -9.15 6.78 3.42
C ASP A 80 -7.72 6.29 3.13
N PRO A 81 -6.68 7.11 3.39
CA PRO A 81 -5.29 6.73 3.15
C PRO A 81 -4.85 5.52 3.98
N GLU A 82 -5.39 5.29 5.19
CA GLU A 82 -5.05 4.11 5.99
C GLU A 82 -5.52 2.82 5.32
N VAL A 83 -6.72 2.83 4.73
CA VAL A 83 -7.22 1.69 3.96
C VAL A 83 -6.32 1.44 2.73
N ARG A 84 -5.95 2.51 2.00
CA ARG A 84 -5.03 2.41 0.86
C ARG A 84 -3.65 1.87 1.29
N LYS A 85 -3.09 2.31 2.41
CA LYS A 85 -1.81 1.81 2.94
C LYS A 85 -1.87 0.31 3.22
N ILE A 86 -2.94 -0.19 3.85
CA ILE A 86 -3.11 -1.63 4.08
C ILE A 86 -3.17 -2.37 2.74
N ALA A 87 -3.95 -1.87 1.78
CA ALA A 87 -4.05 -2.48 0.46
C ALA A 87 -2.69 -2.56 -0.26
N VAL A 88 -1.97 -1.44 -0.36
CA VAL A 88 -0.61 -1.36 -0.96
C VAL A 88 0.37 -2.31 -0.25
N SER A 89 0.32 -2.39 1.07
CA SER A 89 1.21 -3.27 1.84
C SER A 89 1.07 -4.74 1.44
N LYS A 90 -0.12 -5.15 1.00
CA LYS A 90 -0.46 -6.53 0.60
C LYS A 90 -0.29 -6.79 -0.90
N MET A 91 -0.13 -5.75 -1.72
CA MET A 91 0.09 -5.91 -3.16
C MET A 91 1.48 -6.51 -3.45
N SER A 92 1.59 -7.26 -4.55
CA SER A 92 2.85 -7.78 -5.09
C SER A 92 3.11 -7.38 -6.56
N PHE A 93 2.12 -6.77 -7.22
CA PHE A 93 2.17 -6.48 -8.65
C PHE A 93 2.85 -5.14 -8.97
N GLY A 94 3.93 -5.19 -9.76
CA GLY A 94 4.84 -4.06 -10.04
C GLY A 94 4.19 -2.84 -10.70
N PRO A 95 3.47 -2.96 -11.85
CA PRO A 95 2.95 -1.80 -12.56
C PRO A 95 1.98 -0.93 -11.74
N SER A 96 1.08 -1.56 -10.98
CA SER A 96 0.14 -0.81 -10.13
C SER A 96 0.84 -0.14 -8.95
N LEU A 97 1.88 -0.76 -8.39
CA LEU A 97 2.71 -0.11 -7.36
C LEU A 97 3.42 1.12 -7.92
N THR A 98 3.94 1.07 -9.15
CA THR A 98 4.55 2.23 -9.82
C THR A 98 3.54 3.37 -10.01
N GLU A 99 2.34 3.07 -10.47
CA GLU A 99 1.30 4.08 -10.64
C GLU A 99 0.95 4.76 -9.31
N ILE A 100 0.66 3.96 -8.27
CA ILE A 100 0.33 4.47 -6.93
C ILE A 100 1.49 5.31 -6.37
N ALA A 101 2.73 4.84 -6.52
CA ALA A 101 3.93 5.56 -6.08
C ALA A 101 4.14 6.91 -6.79
N LYS A 102 3.54 7.11 -7.96
CA LYS A 102 3.64 8.36 -8.72
C LYS A 102 2.45 9.29 -8.50
N THR A 103 1.27 8.74 -8.23
CA THR A 103 0.01 9.50 -8.33
C THR A 103 -0.77 9.61 -7.03
N ASP A 104 -0.53 8.78 -6.01
CA ASP A 104 -1.32 8.86 -4.77
C ASP A 104 -1.15 10.22 -4.09
N LYS A 105 -2.27 10.80 -3.66
CA LYS A 105 -2.30 12.10 -2.98
C LYS A 105 -1.52 12.10 -1.67
N ASP A 106 -1.49 10.96 -0.97
CA ASP A 106 -0.90 10.77 0.35
C ASP A 106 0.55 10.27 0.24
N ALA A 107 1.48 10.99 0.86
CA ALA A 107 2.89 10.65 0.77
C ALA A 107 3.24 9.32 1.46
N GLU A 108 2.56 8.95 2.55
CA GLU A 108 2.82 7.67 3.24
C GLU A 108 2.38 6.49 2.37
N VAL A 109 1.27 6.62 1.62
CA VAL A 109 0.89 5.61 0.62
C VAL A 109 1.98 5.48 -0.45
N ARG A 110 2.48 6.61 -0.98
CA ARG A 110 3.58 6.60 -1.97
C ARG A 110 4.85 5.97 -1.40
N LYS A 111 5.24 6.26 -0.15
CA LYS A 111 6.42 5.65 0.52
C LYS A 111 6.31 4.13 0.57
N ILE A 112 5.16 3.59 0.98
CA ILE A 112 4.94 2.14 1.01
C ILE A 112 5.04 1.56 -0.40
N ALA A 113 4.41 2.21 -1.39
CA ALA A 113 4.47 1.75 -2.77
C ALA A 113 5.91 1.72 -3.32
N VAL A 114 6.67 2.81 -3.16
CA VAL A 114 8.09 2.89 -3.57
C VAL A 114 8.94 1.83 -2.89
N SER A 115 8.70 1.56 -1.60
CA SER A 115 9.46 0.55 -0.86
C SER A 115 9.36 -0.86 -1.49
N LYS A 116 8.28 -1.13 -2.24
CA LYS A 116 7.99 -2.40 -2.89
C LYS A 116 8.40 -2.45 -4.37
N ILE A 117 8.74 -1.32 -4.99
CA ILE A 117 9.18 -1.26 -6.39
C ILE A 117 10.62 -1.81 -6.52
N THR A 118 10.87 -2.65 -7.52
CA THR A 118 12.21 -3.14 -7.87
C THR A 118 12.66 -2.68 -9.26
N PHE A 119 11.75 -2.15 -10.08
CA PHE A 119 12.05 -1.73 -11.43
C PHE A 119 12.80 -0.39 -11.46
N GLY A 120 14.06 -0.43 -11.91
CA GLY A 120 14.99 0.70 -11.90
C GLY A 120 14.50 1.98 -12.57
N PRO A 121 13.89 1.93 -13.77
CA PRO A 121 13.35 3.13 -14.42
C PRO A 121 12.25 3.82 -13.61
N SER A 122 11.35 3.06 -12.95
CA SER A 122 10.34 3.65 -12.07
C SER A 122 10.97 4.34 -10.87
N LEU A 123 11.97 3.71 -10.23
CA LEU A 123 12.71 4.34 -9.12
C LEU A 123 13.40 5.63 -9.56
N THR A 124 13.99 5.65 -10.76
CA THR A 124 14.64 6.84 -11.33
C THR A 124 13.66 7.99 -11.50
N GLU A 125 12.51 7.73 -12.10
CA GLU A 125 11.49 8.76 -12.33
C GLU A 125 11.00 9.35 -11.01
N ILE A 126 10.68 8.48 -10.04
CA ILE A 126 10.18 8.89 -8.72
C ILE A 126 11.26 9.67 -7.96
N ALA A 127 12.50 9.21 -7.97
CA ALA A 127 13.63 9.88 -7.32
C ALA A 127 13.90 11.29 -7.87
N LYS A 128 13.52 11.57 -9.12
CA LYS A 128 13.68 12.89 -9.74
C LYS A 128 12.48 13.81 -9.56
N THR A 129 11.28 13.25 -9.44
CA THR A 129 10.03 14.02 -9.65
C THR A 129 9.10 14.07 -8.45
N ASP A 130 9.21 13.18 -7.47
CA ASP A 130 8.27 13.21 -6.34
C ASP A 130 8.41 14.50 -5.52
N LYS A 131 7.28 15.09 -5.16
CA LYS A 131 7.22 16.32 -4.36
C LYS A 131 7.75 16.13 -2.93
N ASP A 132 7.61 14.94 -2.37
CA ASP A 132 8.03 14.60 -1.01
C ASP A 132 9.49 14.10 -1.00
N PRO A 133 10.39 14.76 -0.24
CA PRO A 133 11.80 14.37 -0.20
C PRO A 133 12.03 12.98 0.40
N GLU A 134 11.22 12.52 1.35
CA GLU A 134 11.38 11.17 1.90
C GLU A 134 10.96 10.10 0.89
N VAL A 135 9.97 10.37 0.03
CA VAL A 135 9.65 9.47 -1.10
C VAL A 135 10.82 9.38 -2.07
N ARG A 136 11.39 10.55 -2.48
CA ARG A 136 12.57 10.58 -3.36
C ARG A 136 13.76 9.85 -2.74
N LYS A 137 14.01 10.03 -1.44
CA LYS A 137 15.08 9.37 -0.70
C LYS A 137 14.92 7.84 -0.65
N ILE A 138 13.71 7.32 -0.44
CA ILE A 138 13.45 5.86 -0.52
C ILE A 138 13.74 5.36 -1.94
N ALA A 139 13.37 6.13 -2.97
CA ALA A 139 13.67 5.74 -4.34
C ALA A 139 15.19 5.70 -4.61
N VAL A 140 15.94 6.74 -4.21
CA VAL A 140 17.41 6.78 -4.34
C VAL A 140 18.08 5.65 -3.56
N SER A 141 17.61 5.32 -2.36
CA SER A 141 18.19 4.25 -1.55
C SER A 141 18.11 2.89 -2.26
N LYS A 142 17.08 2.68 -3.08
CA LYS A 142 16.85 1.46 -3.86
C LYS A 142 17.48 1.49 -5.25
N MET A 143 17.97 2.63 -5.72
CA MET A 143 18.67 2.73 -7.01
C MET A 143 20.06 2.08 -6.91
N SER A 144 20.41 1.32 -7.96
CA SER A 144 21.76 0.84 -8.24
C SER A 144 22.52 1.81 -9.14
N PHE A 145 23.81 1.54 -9.40
CA PHE A 145 24.68 2.36 -10.26
C PHE A 145 23.99 2.74 -11.57
N SER A 146 23.69 4.03 -11.72
CA SER A 146 22.95 4.60 -12.85
C SER A 146 23.45 6.03 -13.10
N PRO A 147 23.58 6.48 -14.36
CA PRO A 147 23.84 7.88 -14.68
C PRO A 147 22.89 8.85 -13.97
N SER A 148 21.65 8.42 -13.71
CA SER A 148 20.64 9.19 -12.99
C SER A 148 21.07 9.58 -11.56
N LEU A 149 21.93 8.80 -10.89
CA LEU A 149 22.46 9.16 -9.58
C LEU A 149 23.34 10.42 -9.64
N THR A 150 24.09 10.61 -10.73
CA THR A 150 24.90 11.83 -10.92
C THR A 150 24.00 13.05 -11.05
N GLU A 151 22.93 12.94 -11.86
CA GLU A 151 21.98 14.04 -12.03
C GLU A 151 21.29 14.39 -10.71
N ILE A 152 20.81 13.39 -9.96
CA ILE A 152 20.19 13.60 -8.65
C ILE A 152 21.18 14.24 -7.68
N ALA A 153 22.43 13.74 -7.63
CA ALA A 153 23.49 14.29 -6.79
C ALA A 153 23.87 15.73 -7.11
N LYS A 154 23.60 16.21 -8.33
CA LYS A 154 23.87 17.60 -8.75
C LYS A 154 22.66 18.52 -8.56
N THR A 155 21.44 17.99 -8.68
CA THR A 155 20.24 18.80 -8.90
C THR A 155 19.18 18.71 -7.81
N ASP A 156 19.16 17.67 -6.96
CA ASP A 156 18.10 17.55 -5.93
C ASP A 156 18.17 18.73 -4.96
N LYS A 157 17.00 19.27 -4.61
CA LYS A 157 16.88 20.40 -3.70
C LYS A 157 17.38 20.06 -2.30
N ASP A 158 17.19 18.81 -1.87
CA ASP A 158 17.56 18.30 -0.55
C ASP A 158 19.01 17.79 -0.52
N ALA A 159 19.81 18.32 0.40
CA ALA A 159 21.22 17.93 0.51
C ALA A 159 21.42 16.50 1.01
N GLY A 160 20.52 15.96 1.83
CA GLY A 160 20.57 14.57 2.29
C GLY A 160 20.36 13.59 1.14
N ILE A 161 19.46 13.90 0.21
CA ILE A 161 19.26 13.12 -1.02
C ILE A 161 20.50 13.20 -1.91
N ARG A 162 21.07 14.40 -2.10
CA ARG A 162 22.32 14.55 -2.86
C ARG A 162 23.46 13.74 -2.24
N LYS A 163 23.65 13.78 -0.91
CA LYS A 163 24.63 12.94 -0.19
C LYS A 163 24.39 11.44 -0.43
N MET A 164 23.14 10.99 -0.36
CA MET A 164 22.79 9.59 -0.60
C MET A 164 23.13 9.18 -2.04
N ALA A 165 22.84 10.03 -3.02
CA ALA A 165 23.21 9.77 -4.41
C ALA A 165 24.74 9.72 -4.58
N VAL A 166 25.50 10.67 -4.02
CA VAL A 166 26.98 10.68 -4.03
C VAL A 166 27.56 9.39 -3.47
N SER A 167 27.00 8.86 -2.37
CA SER A 167 27.49 7.62 -1.75
C SER A 167 27.44 6.41 -2.70
N LYS A 168 26.57 6.45 -3.71
CA LYS A 168 26.36 5.39 -4.70
C LYS A 168 27.05 5.66 -6.04
N ILE A 169 27.74 6.78 -6.23
CA ILE A 169 28.46 7.06 -7.47
C ILE A 169 29.83 6.37 -7.47
N THR A 170 30.18 5.74 -8.59
CA THR A 170 31.49 5.10 -8.84
C THR A 170 32.28 5.75 -9.98
N TYR A 171 31.70 6.73 -10.67
CA TYR A 171 32.38 7.44 -11.74
C TYR A 171 33.14 8.65 -11.17
N GLY A 172 34.47 8.56 -11.14
CA GLY A 172 35.36 9.58 -10.58
C GLY A 172 35.15 11.00 -11.12
N PRO A 173 34.95 11.21 -12.44
CA PRO A 173 34.68 12.54 -12.98
C PRO A 173 33.39 13.17 -12.43
N SER A 174 32.32 12.39 -12.24
CA SER A 174 31.09 12.89 -11.58
C SER A 174 31.38 13.36 -10.15
N LEU A 175 32.14 12.58 -9.38
CA LEU A 175 32.51 12.94 -8.00
C LEU A 175 33.39 14.19 -7.96
N THR A 176 34.32 14.34 -8.91
CA THR A 176 35.17 15.52 -9.04
C THR A 176 34.35 16.79 -9.29
N GLU A 177 33.36 16.72 -10.19
CA GLU A 177 32.48 17.85 -10.47
C GLU A 177 31.66 18.23 -9.23
N ILE A 178 31.04 17.25 -8.56
CA ILE A 178 30.23 17.48 -7.36
C ILE A 178 31.08 18.05 -6.22
N ALA A 179 32.29 17.53 -6.01
CA ALA A 179 33.23 18.02 -5.00
C ALA A 179 33.60 19.50 -5.18
N LYS A 180 33.62 19.99 -6.43
CA LYS A 180 33.94 21.39 -6.75
C LYS A 180 32.71 22.32 -6.70
N THR A 181 31.54 21.80 -7.07
CA THR A 181 30.38 22.65 -7.42
C THR A 181 29.19 22.58 -6.47
N ASP A 182 29.05 21.52 -5.64
CA ASP A 182 27.87 21.42 -4.78
C ASP A 182 27.81 22.58 -3.77
N LYS A 183 26.64 23.18 -3.63
CA LYS A 183 26.39 24.29 -2.69
C LYS A 183 26.61 23.90 -1.22
N ASN A 184 26.42 22.64 -0.86
CA ASN A 184 26.53 22.15 0.51
C ASN A 184 27.94 21.57 0.76
N PRO A 185 28.69 22.08 1.76
CA PRO A 185 30.05 21.61 2.06
C PRO A 185 30.13 20.12 2.44
N GLU A 186 29.11 19.57 3.09
CA GLU A 186 29.06 18.15 3.46
C GLU A 186 28.90 17.24 2.25
N VAL A 187 28.23 17.71 1.18
CA VAL A 187 28.15 16.97 -0.08
C VAL A 187 29.51 17.02 -0.79
N ARG A 188 30.16 18.20 -0.83
CA ARG A 188 31.50 18.34 -1.43
C ARG A 188 32.54 17.47 -0.74
N LYS A 189 32.53 17.46 0.60
CA LYS A 189 33.41 16.63 1.43
C LYS A 189 33.19 15.15 1.14
N LEU A 190 31.94 14.68 1.16
CA LEU A 190 31.62 13.28 0.87
C LEU A 190 32.05 12.87 -0.55
N ALA A 191 31.88 13.75 -1.55
CA ALA A 191 32.31 13.46 -2.92
C ALA A 191 33.84 13.31 -3.02
N SER A 192 34.60 14.14 -2.30
CA SER A 192 36.06 14.05 -2.23
C SER A 192 36.52 12.78 -1.52
N GLU A 193 35.85 12.38 -0.43
CA GLU A 193 36.12 11.12 0.27
C GLU A 193 35.82 9.90 -0.61
N ARG A 194 34.70 9.91 -1.34
CA ARG A 194 34.37 8.85 -2.30
C ARG A 194 35.37 8.77 -3.44
N LEU A 195 35.88 9.89 -3.95
CA LEU A 195 36.89 9.90 -5.02
C LEU A 195 38.17 9.19 -4.57
N ARG A 196 38.67 9.50 -3.37
CA ARG A 196 39.87 8.84 -2.79
C ARG A 196 39.71 7.33 -2.56
N GLN A 197 38.47 6.83 -2.50
CA GLN A 197 38.20 5.40 -2.35
C GLN A 197 38.15 4.65 -3.69
N LEU A 198 38.17 5.38 -4.81
CA LEU A 198 38.18 4.81 -6.17
C LEU A 198 39.58 4.78 -6.79
N ASP A 199 40.51 5.57 -6.24
CA ASP A 199 41.94 5.58 -6.58
C ASP A 199 42.66 4.40 -5.92
#